data_AF-A0AAW8W196-F1
#
_entry.id   AF-A0AAW8W196-F1
#
_cell.length_a   1.000
_cell.length_b   1.000
_cell.length_c   1.000
_cell.angle_alpha   90.00
_cell.angle_beta   90.00
_cell.angle_gamma   90.00
#
_symmetry.space_group_name_H-M   'P 1'
#
loop_
_entity.id
_entity.type
_entity.pdbx_description
1 polymer ?
#
loop_
_entity_poly.entity_id
_entity_poly.type
_entity_poly.pdbx_seq_one_letter_code
_entity_poly.pdbx_strand_id
1 'polypeptide(L)'
;MIRHKKMDRRTAYTIDVIKDAFLTLVNQKSFYKITISEICRTADITRSTFYLHFGTITDLLNEVIDDALHLSCNSKIVEREYLKENESLLPVCQRVGDSPKYRHLLMDPDLSDYIVGRIKSHEYQYVVPEIMKKTNLPEDVAESLFTYMIYGSFAVNRTHHFSKDDNWQRDMKILNYFTDAGYQSFSGNHDGAQKDD
;
A
#
# COMPACT_ATOMS: atom_id res chain seq x y z
N MET A 1 39.85 -0.90 -11.17
CA MET A 1 39.19 -1.57 -10.02
C MET A 1 37.69 -1.66 -10.28
N ILE A 2 37.20 -2.82 -10.73
CA ILE A 2 35.78 -3.07 -11.07
C ILE A 2 35.35 -4.34 -10.30
N ARG A 3 34.91 -4.21 -9.04
CA ARG A 3 34.41 -5.35 -8.25
C ARG A 3 33.11 -5.07 -7.49
N HIS A 4 32.77 -3.82 -7.20
CA HIS A 4 31.53 -3.48 -6.47
C HIS A 4 30.26 -3.54 -7.35
N LYS A 5 30.26 -2.93 -8.55
CA LYS A 5 29.08 -2.87 -9.45
C LYS A 5 28.57 -4.24 -9.94
N LYS A 6 29.46 -5.23 -10.05
CA LYS A 6 29.11 -6.59 -10.53
C LYS A 6 28.53 -7.46 -9.42
N MET A 7 29.00 -7.29 -8.19
CA MET A 7 28.49 -7.98 -7.01
C MET A 7 27.10 -7.45 -6.64
N ASP A 8 26.94 -6.13 -6.68
CA ASP A 8 25.66 -5.45 -6.47
C ASP A 8 24.57 -5.96 -7.42
N ARG A 9 24.88 -6.10 -8.71
CA ARG A 9 23.97 -6.72 -9.70
C ARG A 9 23.62 -8.16 -9.39
N ARG A 10 24.57 -8.95 -8.90
CA ARG A 10 24.32 -10.37 -8.56
C ARG A 10 23.45 -10.49 -7.31
N THR A 11 23.66 -9.59 -6.34
CA THR A 11 22.83 -9.49 -5.14
C THR A 11 21.41 -9.08 -5.50
N ALA A 12 21.22 -8.02 -6.29
CA ALA A 12 19.91 -7.59 -6.76
C ALA A 12 19.18 -8.70 -7.51
N TYR A 13 19.86 -9.37 -8.46
CA TYR A 13 19.29 -10.51 -9.18
C TYR A 13 18.86 -11.65 -8.24
N THR A 14 19.68 -11.98 -7.24
CA THR A 14 19.35 -13.03 -6.26
C THR A 14 18.12 -12.66 -5.43
N ILE A 15 18.03 -11.39 -5.01
CA ILE A 15 16.86 -10.87 -4.29
C ILE A 15 15.60 -10.97 -5.17
N ASP A 16 15.69 -10.57 -6.44
CA ASP A 16 14.56 -10.60 -7.38
C ASP A 16 14.02 -12.03 -7.57
N VAL A 17 14.91 -13.02 -7.79
CA VAL A 17 14.45 -14.42 -7.95
C VAL A 17 13.85 -15.00 -6.67
N ILE A 18 14.32 -14.58 -5.49
CA ILE A 18 13.71 -14.98 -4.21
C ILE A 18 12.31 -14.38 -4.08
N LYS A 19 12.14 -13.09 -4.38
CA LYS A 19 10.85 -12.38 -4.36
C LYS A 19 9.85 -13.03 -5.34
N ASP A 20 10.28 -13.33 -6.56
CA ASP A 20 9.44 -13.96 -7.58
C ASP A 20 9.03 -15.39 -7.19
N ALA A 21 9.95 -16.17 -6.62
CA ALA A 21 9.63 -17.49 -6.07
C ALA A 21 8.61 -17.41 -4.93
N PHE A 22 8.75 -16.45 -4.02
CA PHE A 22 7.79 -16.24 -2.95
C PHE A 22 6.40 -15.86 -3.46
N LEU A 23 6.32 -14.90 -4.38
CA LEU A 23 5.04 -14.48 -4.98
C LEU A 23 4.36 -15.60 -5.76
N THR A 24 5.15 -16.46 -6.43
CA THR A 24 4.65 -17.67 -7.08
C THR A 24 4.00 -18.61 -6.06
N LEU A 25 4.61 -18.80 -4.89
CA LEU A 25 4.09 -19.66 -3.84
C LEU A 25 2.84 -19.07 -3.15
N VAL A 26 2.80 -17.76 -2.91
CA VAL A 26 1.61 -17.06 -2.36
C VAL A 26 0.40 -17.21 -3.30
N ASN A 27 0.62 -17.26 -4.61
CA ASN A 27 -0.45 -17.53 -5.57
C ASN A 27 -1.00 -18.97 -5.47
N GLN A 28 -0.27 -19.90 -4.88
CA GLN A 28 -0.64 -21.32 -4.81
C GLN A 28 -1.20 -21.74 -3.45
N LYS A 29 -0.84 -21.03 -2.37
CA LYS A 29 -1.20 -21.38 -0.99
C LYS A 29 -1.07 -20.20 -0.05
N SER A 30 -1.82 -20.26 1.05
CA SER A 30 -1.73 -19.30 2.16
C SER A 30 -0.29 -19.13 2.63
N PHE A 31 0.06 -17.89 2.94
CA PHE A 31 1.36 -17.45 3.44
C PHE A 31 1.93 -18.35 4.56
N TYR A 32 1.09 -18.72 5.53
CA TYR A 32 1.51 -19.52 6.70
C TYR A 32 1.95 -20.94 6.36
N LYS A 33 1.65 -21.43 5.15
CA LYS A 33 2.06 -22.75 4.66
C LYS A 33 3.34 -22.71 3.82
N ILE A 34 3.89 -21.53 3.56
CA ILE A 34 5.12 -21.37 2.79
C ILE A 34 6.32 -21.63 3.69
N THR A 35 7.29 -22.40 3.20
CA THR A 35 8.54 -22.67 3.90
C THR A 35 9.74 -22.12 3.15
N ILE A 36 10.81 -21.78 3.87
CA ILE A 36 12.09 -21.33 3.27
C ILE A 36 12.61 -22.37 2.28
N SER A 37 12.45 -23.66 2.57
CA SER A 37 12.87 -24.76 1.68
C SER A 37 12.20 -24.71 0.31
N GLU A 38 10.90 -24.40 0.29
CA GLU A 38 10.14 -24.33 -0.94
C GLU A 38 10.47 -23.09 -1.74
N ILE A 39 10.69 -21.95 -1.07
CA ILE A 39 11.20 -20.74 -1.71
C ILE A 39 12.56 -21.02 -2.34
N CYS A 40 13.50 -21.62 -1.59
CA CYS A 40 14.83 -21.96 -2.09
C CYS A 40 14.78 -22.89 -3.31
N ARG A 41 13.92 -23.93 -3.27
CA ARG A 41 13.73 -24.85 -4.40
C ARG A 41 13.14 -24.14 -5.62
N THR A 42 12.20 -23.23 -5.41
CA THR A 42 11.52 -22.50 -6.49
C THR A 42 12.44 -21.45 -7.13
N ALA A 43 13.29 -20.80 -6.32
CA ALA A 43 14.28 -19.82 -6.78
C ALA A 43 15.59 -20.43 -7.28
N ASP A 44 15.76 -21.75 -7.21
CA ASP A 44 17.01 -22.47 -7.52
C ASP A 44 18.23 -21.95 -6.74
N ILE A 45 18.08 -21.82 -5.41
CA ILE A 45 19.14 -21.38 -4.50
C ILE A 45 19.30 -22.30 -3.28
N THR A 46 20.40 -22.13 -2.55
CA THR A 46 20.60 -22.80 -1.25
C THR A 46 19.94 -22.01 -0.11
N ARG A 47 19.63 -22.68 1.01
CA ARG A 47 19.19 -21.99 2.23
C ARG A 47 20.22 -20.98 2.73
N SER A 48 21.52 -21.30 2.63
CA SER A 48 22.58 -20.37 2.98
C SER A 48 22.51 -19.08 2.16
N THR A 49 22.15 -19.17 0.88
CA THR A 49 21.92 -18.00 0.02
C THR A 49 20.70 -17.20 0.45
N PHE A 50 19.59 -17.85 0.81
CA PHE A 50 18.42 -17.15 1.35
C PHE A 50 18.77 -16.33 2.60
N TYR A 51 19.47 -16.95 3.56
CA TYR A 51 19.83 -16.30 4.82
C TYR A 51 20.88 -15.19 4.69
N LEU A 52 21.53 -15.03 3.54
CA LEU A 52 22.36 -13.85 3.26
C LEU A 52 21.52 -12.59 3.00
N HIS A 53 20.24 -12.75 2.62
CA HIS A 53 19.36 -11.66 2.23
C HIS A 53 18.20 -11.47 3.21
N PHE A 54 17.65 -12.56 3.75
CA PHE A 54 16.46 -12.52 4.61
C PHE A 54 16.64 -13.46 5.81
N GLY A 55 16.36 -12.97 7.02
CA GLY A 55 16.39 -13.79 8.24
C GLY A 55 15.16 -14.68 8.35
N THR A 56 14.01 -14.19 7.87
CA THR A 56 12.71 -14.86 7.95
C THR A 56 11.89 -14.69 6.66
N ILE A 57 10.80 -15.45 6.53
CA ILE A 57 9.82 -15.25 5.45
C ILE A 57 9.09 -13.91 5.62
N THR A 58 8.92 -13.43 6.86
CA THR A 58 8.33 -12.13 7.14
C THR A 58 9.22 -10.98 6.66
N ASP A 59 10.55 -11.12 6.75
CA ASP A 59 11.48 -10.12 6.20
C ASP A 59 11.31 -10.01 4.68
N LEU A 60 11.17 -11.16 4.00
CA LEU A 60 10.89 -11.21 2.57
C LEU A 60 9.52 -10.60 2.24
N LEU A 61 8.48 -10.89 3.04
CA LEU A 61 7.16 -10.29 2.88
C LEU A 61 7.23 -8.77 2.98
N ASN A 62 7.93 -8.24 3.97
CA ASN A 62 8.09 -6.79 4.15
C ASN A 62 8.75 -6.16 2.93
N GLU A 63 9.83 -6.75 2.44
CA GLU A 63 10.52 -6.22 1.28
C GLU A 63 9.66 -6.27 0.01
N VAL A 64 8.85 -7.32 -0.15
CA VAL A 64 7.87 -7.43 -1.25
C VAL A 64 6.77 -6.38 -1.14
N ILE A 65 6.27 -6.10 0.07
CA ILE A 65 5.30 -5.02 0.31
C ILE A 65 5.95 -3.67 -0.01
N ASP A 66 7.18 -3.43 0.45
CA ASP A 66 7.89 -2.17 0.26
C ASP A 66 8.16 -1.89 -1.23
N ASP A 67 8.55 -2.90 -2.02
CA ASP A 67 8.62 -2.78 -3.48
C ASP A 67 7.28 -2.32 -4.07
N ALA A 68 6.18 -2.90 -3.60
CA ALA A 68 4.85 -2.61 -4.08
C ALA A 68 4.41 -1.19 -3.72
N LEU A 69 4.74 -0.72 -2.50
CA LEU A 69 4.53 0.66 -2.05
C LEU A 69 5.40 1.65 -2.85
N HIS A 70 6.66 1.32 -3.13
CA HIS A 70 7.56 2.19 -3.90
C HIS A 70 7.16 2.34 -5.37
N LEU A 71 6.63 1.27 -6.00
CA LEU A 71 6.05 1.36 -7.35
C LEU A 71 4.91 2.37 -7.41
N SER A 72 4.11 2.45 -6.33
CA SER A 72 3.03 3.42 -6.21
C SER A 72 3.49 4.87 -6.08
N CYS A 73 4.71 5.11 -5.59
CA CYS A 73 5.24 6.45 -5.37
C CYS A 73 5.94 7.04 -6.61
N ASN A 74 6.29 6.21 -7.61
CA ASN A 74 7.02 6.63 -8.82
C ASN A 74 6.11 7.00 -10.01
N SER A 75 4.79 6.81 -9.90
CA SER A 75 3.78 7.21 -10.91
C SER A 75 3.55 8.73 -11.03
N LYS A 76 4.41 9.56 -10.41
CA LYS A 76 4.29 11.03 -10.27
C LYS A 76 4.02 11.82 -11.56
N ILE A 77 4.20 11.23 -12.75
CA ILE A 77 4.09 11.93 -14.04
C ILE A 77 2.71 11.74 -14.68
N VAL A 78 2.01 10.61 -14.46
CA VAL A 78 0.72 10.35 -15.14
C VAL A 78 -0.49 10.68 -14.24
N GLU A 79 -0.35 10.60 -12.91
CA GLU A 79 -1.46 10.83 -11.98
C GLU A 79 -1.60 12.28 -11.49
N ARG A 80 -0.56 13.12 -11.62
CA ARG A 80 -0.59 14.51 -11.14
C ARG A 80 -1.58 15.43 -11.87
N GLU A 81 -2.10 15.03 -13.02
CA GLU A 81 -3.06 15.82 -13.80
C GLU A 81 -4.52 15.44 -13.45
N TYR A 82 -4.79 14.17 -13.13
CA TYR A 82 -6.10 13.71 -12.65
C TYR A 82 -6.37 14.04 -11.17
N LEU A 83 -5.31 14.14 -10.35
CA LEU A 83 -5.39 14.40 -8.90
C LEU A 83 -5.53 15.88 -8.52
N LYS A 84 -5.34 16.81 -9.47
CA LYS A 84 -5.46 18.25 -9.19
C LYS A 84 -6.90 18.74 -9.03
N GLU A 85 -7.88 18.00 -9.57
CA GLU A 85 -9.31 18.36 -9.45
C GLU A 85 -10.03 17.61 -8.31
N ASN A 86 -9.46 16.53 -7.78
CA ASN A 86 -10.03 15.76 -6.66
C ASN A 86 -8.92 15.52 -5.62
N GLU A 87 -8.75 16.47 -4.72
CA GLU A 87 -7.72 16.50 -3.69
C GLU A 87 -8.02 15.49 -2.57
N SER A 88 -8.24 14.22 -2.92
CA SER A 88 -8.56 13.16 -1.97
C SER A 88 -7.29 12.37 -1.67
N LEU A 89 -7.06 12.14 -0.38
CA LEU A 89 -5.96 11.37 0.21
C LEU A 89 -6.08 9.88 -0.15
N LEU A 90 -6.01 9.57 -1.44
CA LEU A 90 -6.18 8.24 -1.99
C LEU A 90 -5.19 7.28 -1.32
N PRO A 91 -5.68 6.27 -0.57
CA PRO A 91 -4.81 5.34 0.11
C PRO A 91 -3.98 4.56 -0.92
N VAL A 92 -2.69 4.35 -0.63
CA VAL A 92 -1.76 3.59 -1.46
C VAL A 92 -2.32 2.23 -1.92
N CYS A 93 -3.24 1.63 -1.18
CA CYS A 93 -3.87 0.37 -1.56
C CYS A 93 -4.53 0.40 -2.95
N GLN A 94 -4.99 1.58 -3.41
CA GLN A 94 -5.54 1.76 -4.77
C GLN A 94 -4.47 1.76 -5.86
N ARG A 95 -3.21 2.08 -5.52
CA ARG A 95 -2.06 2.13 -6.44
C ARG A 95 -1.30 0.80 -6.51
N VAL A 96 -1.27 0.03 -5.41
CA VAL A 96 -0.55 -1.26 -5.34
C VAL A 96 -1.26 -2.36 -6.16
N GLY A 97 -2.57 -2.24 -6.38
CA GLY A 97 -3.37 -3.20 -7.16
C GLY A 97 -3.10 -3.25 -8.67
N ASP A 98 -2.36 -2.27 -9.21
CA ASP A 98 -2.12 -2.15 -10.66
C ASP A 98 -1.19 -3.22 -11.21
N SER A 99 -0.32 -3.78 -10.38
CA SER A 99 0.54 -4.88 -10.77
C SER A 99 -0.13 -6.21 -10.43
N PRO A 100 -0.49 -7.04 -11.43
CA PRO A 100 -1.04 -8.39 -11.19
C PRO A 100 -0.13 -9.25 -10.30
N LYS A 101 1.17 -8.91 -10.26
CA LYS A 101 2.21 -9.55 -9.44
C LYS A 101 1.85 -9.61 -7.96
N TYR A 102 1.26 -8.55 -7.39
CA TYR A 102 0.97 -8.46 -5.95
C TYR A 102 -0.51 -8.74 -5.60
N ARG A 103 -1.39 -8.89 -6.60
CA ARG A 103 -2.83 -9.02 -6.38
C ARG A 103 -3.19 -10.18 -5.45
N HIS A 104 -2.58 -11.36 -5.64
CA HIS A 104 -2.84 -12.53 -4.78
C HIS A 104 -2.46 -12.29 -3.32
N LEU A 105 -1.38 -11.54 -3.09
CA LEU A 105 -0.95 -11.14 -1.75
C LEU A 105 -1.99 -10.22 -1.09
N LEU A 106 -2.48 -9.21 -1.82
CA LEU A 106 -3.49 -8.27 -1.33
C LEU A 106 -4.86 -8.92 -1.07
N MET A 107 -5.14 -10.03 -1.78
CA MET A 107 -6.38 -10.79 -1.65
C MET A 107 -6.32 -11.84 -0.52
N ASP A 108 -5.15 -12.11 0.07
CA ASP A 108 -5.01 -13.06 1.17
C ASP A 108 -5.70 -12.48 2.44
N PRO A 109 -6.77 -13.14 2.94
CA PRO A 109 -7.49 -12.64 4.10
C PRO A 109 -6.64 -12.65 5.37
N ASP A 110 -5.69 -13.57 5.47
CA ASP A 110 -4.86 -13.71 6.67
C ASP A 110 -3.77 -12.61 6.72
N LEU A 111 -3.40 -12.04 5.57
CA LEU A 111 -2.42 -10.96 5.47
C LEU A 111 -3.03 -9.56 5.43
N SER A 112 -4.35 -9.44 5.30
CA SER A 112 -5.03 -8.16 5.06
C SER A 112 -4.71 -7.11 6.14
N ASP A 113 -4.84 -7.47 7.42
CA ASP A 113 -4.55 -6.56 8.55
C ASP A 113 -3.08 -6.12 8.57
N TYR A 114 -2.18 -7.08 8.34
CA TYR A 114 -0.75 -6.83 8.29
C TYR A 114 -0.37 -5.85 7.17
N ILE A 115 -0.90 -6.08 5.96
CA ILE A 115 -0.65 -5.22 4.80
C ILE A 115 -1.21 -3.82 5.04
N VAL A 116 -2.44 -3.70 5.55
CA VAL A 116 -3.05 -2.40 5.87
C VAL A 116 -2.23 -1.67 6.92
N GLY A 117 -1.74 -2.36 7.95
CA GLY A 117 -0.84 -1.80 8.96
C GLY A 117 0.47 -1.27 8.35
N ARG A 118 1.10 -2.03 7.44
CA ARG A 118 2.30 -1.58 6.71
C ARG A 118 2.03 -0.33 5.88
N ILE A 119 0.92 -0.31 5.13
CA ILE A 119 0.53 0.86 4.35
C ILE A 119 0.29 2.07 5.27
N LYS A 120 -0.44 1.88 6.38
CA LYS A 120 -0.70 2.94 7.36
C LYS A 120 0.61 3.52 7.88
N SER A 121 1.54 2.68 8.32
CA SER A 121 2.84 3.13 8.85
C SER A 121 3.67 3.89 7.80
N HIS A 122 3.68 3.44 6.55
CA HIS A 122 4.41 4.11 5.47
C HIS A 122 3.84 5.51 5.17
N GLU A 123 2.50 5.62 5.13
CA GLU A 123 1.80 6.84 4.70
C GLU A 123 1.53 7.85 5.83
N TYR A 124 1.62 7.43 7.10
CA TYR A 124 1.25 8.22 8.27
C TYR A 124 1.82 9.65 8.23
N GLN A 125 3.13 9.75 8.00
CA GLN A 125 3.87 11.02 8.02
C GLN A 125 3.46 12.00 6.91
N TYR A 126 2.78 11.52 5.87
CA TYR A 126 2.31 12.33 4.75
C TYR A 126 0.82 12.63 4.86
N VAL A 127 0.01 11.66 5.28
CA VAL A 127 -1.45 11.75 5.23
C VAL A 127 -2.01 12.45 6.47
N VAL A 128 -1.54 12.10 7.68
CA VAL A 128 -2.10 12.66 8.93
C VAL A 128 -1.91 14.18 9.00
N PRO A 129 -0.73 14.75 8.70
CA PRO A 129 -0.56 16.20 8.69
C PRO A 129 -1.47 16.92 7.67
N GLU A 130 -1.73 16.32 6.51
CA GLU A 130 -2.63 16.89 5.51
C GLU A 130 -4.09 16.86 5.97
N ILE A 131 -4.54 15.79 6.66
CA ILE A 131 -5.86 15.76 7.30
C ILE A 131 -5.97 16.88 8.33
N MET A 132 -4.98 17.01 9.22
CA MET A 132 -4.96 18.05 10.24
C MET A 132 -5.02 19.44 9.61
N LYS A 133 -4.22 19.70 8.57
CA LYS A 133 -4.21 20.97 7.85
C LYS A 133 -5.55 21.29 7.20
N LYS A 134 -6.23 20.31 6.61
CA LYS A 134 -7.52 20.50 5.95
C LYS A 134 -8.68 20.67 6.92
N THR A 135 -8.63 20.02 8.08
CA THR A 135 -9.79 19.91 8.99
C THR A 135 -9.62 20.67 10.30
N ASN A 136 -8.39 21.09 10.61
CA ASN A 136 -7.97 21.65 11.91
C ASN A 136 -8.23 20.72 13.11
N LEU A 137 -8.40 19.42 12.85
CA LEU A 137 -8.57 18.40 13.89
C LEU A 137 -7.22 18.07 14.56
N PRO A 138 -7.25 17.64 15.84
CA PRO A 138 -6.04 17.19 16.52
C PRO A 138 -5.51 15.88 15.90
N GLU A 139 -4.23 15.58 16.15
CA GLU A 139 -3.51 14.47 15.52
C GLU A 139 -4.17 13.10 15.77
N ASP A 140 -4.62 12.83 16.99
CA ASP A 140 -5.26 11.57 17.39
C ASP A 140 -6.58 11.33 16.64
N VAL A 141 -7.35 12.39 16.42
CA VAL A 141 -8.59 12.34 15.62
C VAL A 141 -8.26 12.18 14.14
N ALA A 142 -7.26 12.89 13.63
CA ALA A 142 -6.80 12.75 12.24
C ALA A 142 -6.26 11.34 11.95
N GLU A 143 -5.53 10.74 12.90
CA GLU A 143 -5.09 9.35 12.83
C GLU A 143 -6.27 8.38 12.81
N SER A 144 -7.30 8.64 13.63
CA SER A 144 -8.51 7.82 13.66
C SER A 144 -9.25 7.86 12.32
N LEU A 145 -9.37 9.05 11.71
CA LEU A 145 -9.91 9.22 10.37
C LEU A 145 -9.05 8.49 9.33
N PHE A 146 -7.74 8.64 9.39
CA PHE A 146 -6.82 7.94 8.49
C PHE A 146 -6.97 6.41 8.58
N THR A 147 -7.07 5.89 9.81
CA THR A 147 -7.30 4.47 10.07
C THR A 147 -8.65 4.02 9.50
N TYR A 148 -9.73 4.76 9.74
CA TYR A 148 -11.03 4.42 9.16
C TYR A 148 -10.98 4.35 7.62
N MET A 149 -10.38 5.35 6.98
CA MET A 149 -10.30 5.45 5.53
C MET A 149 -9.44 4.35 4.91
N ILE A 150 -8.27 4.05 5.48
CA ILE A 150 -7.36 3.05 4.89
C ILE A 150 -7.95 1.64 4.96
N TYR A 151 -8.59 1.28 6.07
CA TYR A 151 -9.27 -0.01 6.22
C TYR A 151 -10.51 -0.09 5.34
N GLY A 152 -11.34 0.96 5.31
CA GLY A 152 -12.52 1.02 4.46
C GLY A 152 -12.16 0.93 2.97
N SER A 153 -11.18 1.73 2.53
CA SER A 153 -10.70 1.70 1.14
C SER A 153 -10.10 0.35 0.78
N PHE A 154 -9.25 -0.23 1.64
CA PHE A 154 -8.68 -1.56 1.38
C PHE A 154 -9.77 -2.63 1.24
N ALA A 155 -10.78 -2.62 2.13
CA ALA A 155 -11.89 -3.56 2.07
C ALA A 155 -12.67 -3.44 0.76
N VAL A 156 -13.00 -2.22 0.32
CA VAL A 156 -13.71 -1.98 -0.95
C VAL A 156 -12.84 -2.36 -2.17
N ASN A 157 -11.55 -2.03 -2.16
CA ASN A 157 -10.65 -2.47 -3.23
C ASN A 157 -10.60 -4.00 -3.33
N ARG A 158 -10.62 -4.71 -2.20
CA ARG A 158 -10.66 -6.17 -2.17
C ARG A 158 -11.96 -6.75 -2.71
N THR A 159 -13.12 -6.13 -2.46
CA THR A 159 -14.40 -6.59 -3.07
C THR A 159 -14.37 -6.48 -4.59
N HIS A 160 -13.67 -5.47 -5.12
CA HIS A 160 -13.40 -5.29 -6.54
C HIS A 160 -12.19 -6.09 -7.04
N HIS A 161 -11.62 -6.97 -6.23
CA HIS A 161 -10.45 -7.80 -6.58
C HIS A 161 -9.22 -6.99 -7.02
N PHE A 162 -9.11 -5.74 -6.54
CA PHE A 162 -8.12 -4.76 -6.99
C PHE A 162 -8.11 -4.61 -8.53
N SER A 163 -9.30 -4.66 -9.15
CA SER A 163 -9.54 -4.41 -10.56
C SER A 163 -10.15 -3.02 -10.74
N LYS A 164 -9.59 -2.20 -11.63
CA LYS A 164 -10.03 -0.82 -11.90
C LYS A 164 -11.11 -0.77 -12.99
N ASP A 165 -12.17 -1.55 -12.82
CA ASP A 165 -13.31 -1.55 -13.75
C ASP A 165 -14.25 -0.35 -13.53
N ASP A 166 -15.30 -0.24 -14.35
CA ASP A 166 -16.26 0.86 -14.27
C ASP A 166 -17.00 0.92 -12.92
N ASN A 167 -17.24 -0.23 -12.28
CA ASN A 167 -17.89 -0.29 -10.97
C ASN A 167 -16.96 0.22 -9.88
N TRP A 168 -15.69 -0.19 -9.91
CA TRP A 168 -14.66 0.32 -9.02
C TRP A 168 -14.53 1.85 -9.16
N GLN A 169 -14.48 2.37 -10.39
CA GLN A 169 -14.38 3.81 -10.64
C GLN A 169 -15.57 4.57 -10.05
N ARG A 170 -16.79 4.04 -10.24
CA ARG A 170 -18.01 4.61 -9.65
C ARG A 170 -17.95 4.64 -8.13
N ASP A 171 -17.59 3.53 -7.50
CA ASP A 171 -17.55 3.41 -6.04
C ASP A 171 -16.48 4.33 -5.45
N MET A 172 -15.28 4.36 -6.05
CA MET A 172 -14.20 5.25 -5.61
C MET A 172 -14.59 6.72 -5.72
N LYS A 173 -15.27 7.12 -6.81
CA LYS A 173 -15.76 8.50 -6.98
C LYS A 173 -16.70 8.91 -5.84
N ILE A 174 -17.62 8.03 -5.46
CA ILE A 174 -18.57 8.31 -4.37
C ILE A 174 -17.86 8.38 -3.02
N LEU A 175 -16.93 7.45 -2.73
CA LEU A 175 -16.18 7.45 -1.47
C LEU A 175 -15.28 8.67 -1.32
N ASN A 176 -14.64 9.11 -2.40
CA ASN A 176 -13.83 10.34 -2.40
C ASN A 176 -14.72 11.55 -2.14
N TYR A 177 -15.85 11.66 -2.83
CA TYR A 177 -16.80 12.75 -2.59
C TYR A 177 -17.29 12.79 -1.13
N PHE A 178 -17.65 11.62 -0.57
CA PHE A 178 -18.06 11.51 0.83
C PHE A 178 -16.96 11.97 1.80
N THR A 179 -15.71 11.56 1.54
CA THR A 179 -14.54 11.90 2.36
C THR A 179 -14.25 13.39 2.30
N ASP A 180 -14.25 13.97 1.10
CA ASP A 180 -13.96 15.38 0.87
C ASP A 180 -15.06 16.27 1.47
N ALA A 181 -16.34 15.90 1.33
CA ALA A 181 -17.45 16.58 1.98
C ALA A 181 -17.34 16.52 3.51
N GLY A 182 -16.91 15.37 4.05
CA GLY A 182 -16.62 15.21 5.47
C GLY A 182 -15.54 16.20 5.94
N TYR A 183 -14.42 16.29 5.23
CA TYR A 183 -13.35 17.24 5.57
C TYR A 183 -13.81 18.70 5.50
N GLN A 184 -14.56 19.07 4.45
CA GLN A 184 -15.07 20.43 4.28
C GLN A 184 -16.01 20.84 5.43
N SER A 185 -16.79 19.89 5.96
CA SER A 185 -17.68 20.16 7.09
C SER A 185 -16.92 20.56 8.36
N PHE A 186 -15.70 20.06 8.55
CA PHE A 186 -14.83 20.46 9.67
C PHE A 186 -14.11 21.78 9.40
N SER A 187 -13.73 22.04 8.15
CA SER A 187 -13.06 23.30 7.76
C SER A 187 -13.97 24.52 7.81
N GLY A 188 -15.29 24.35 7.66
CA GLY A 188 -16.28 25.43 7.57
C GLY A 188 -16.74 26.04 8.91
N ASN A 189 -16.30 25.52 10.06
CA ASN A 189 -16.80 25.94 11.38
C ASN A 189 -16.19 27.25 11.93
N HIS A 190 -15.67 28.15 11.07
CA HIS A 190 -15.18 29.46 11.49
C HIS A 190 -15.87 30.70 10.87
N ASP A 191 -16.82 30.55 9.94
CA ASP A 191 -17.52 31.69 9.33
C ASP A 191 -19.02 31.76 9.65
N GLY A 192 -19.44 31.13 10.76
CA GLY A 192 -20.84 31.04 11.19
C GLY A 192 -21.14 31.59 12.59
N ALA A 193 -20.25 32.39 13.19
CA ALA A 193 -20.64 33.20 14.34
C ALA A 193 -21.49 34.37 13.83
N GLN A 194 -22.77 34.07 13.62
CA GLN A 194 -23.85 35.06 13.48
C GLN A 194 -23.71 36.11 14.59
N LYS A 195 -23.36 37.33 14.16
CA LYS A 195 -24.13 38.51 14.56
C LYS A 195 -25.61 38.16 14.39
N ASP A 196 -26.38 38.41 15.44
CA ASP A 196 -27.84 38.37 15.64
C ASP A 196 -28.00 37.73 17.04
N ASP A 197 -28.18 38.44 18.17
CA ASP A 197 -28.89 39.69 18.48
C ASP A 197 -28.12 40.60 19.46
#